data_AF-A0A7R7TD16-F1
#
_entry.id   AF-A0A7R7TD16-F1
#
_cell.length_a   1.000
_cell.length_b   1.000
_cell.length_c   1.000
_cell.angle_alpha   90.00
_cell.angle_beta   90.00
_cell.angle_gamma   90.00
#
_symmetry.space_group_name_H-M   'P 1'
#
loop_
_entity.id
_entity.type
_entity.pdbx_description
1 polymer ?
#
loop_
_entity_poly.entity_id
_entity_poly.type
_entity_poly.pdbx_seq_one_letter_code
_entity_poly.pdbx_strand_id
1 'polypeptide(L)'
;MEAKPKARKVWIEAHPLAPDGAEVVVLAEGEGPAWALEGLRKAGVRGVRPLGGGRLAFLLEDRRKAGLVVMALAIAALREGLEVEAGLLAREETRVRLPEERP
;
A
#
# COMPACT_ATOMS: atom_id res chain seq x y z
N MET A 1 -14.22 -15.94 21.83
CA MET A 1 -13.85 -15.29 20.56
C MET A 1 -12.36 -15.05 20.60
N GLU A 2 -11.58 -15.79 19.82
CA GLU A 2 -10.14 -15.58 19.70
C GLU A 2 -9.92 -14.27 18.94
N ALA A 3 -9.32 -13.27 19.60
CA ALA A 3 -8.94 -12.03 18.94
C ALA A 3 -7.83 -12.37 17.94
N LYS A 4 -8.03 -12.02 16.66
CA LYS A 4 -6.97 -12.20 15.67
C LYS A 4 -5.76 -11.36 16.09
N PRO A 5 -4.53 -11.89 16.03
CA PRO A 5 -3.36 -11.11 16.38
C PRO A 5 -3.26 -9.88 15.47
N LYS A 6 -2.98 -8.72 16.08
CA LYS A 6 -2.65 -7.48 15.35
C LYS A 6 -1.47 -7.75 14.42
N ALA A 7 -1.53 -7.23 13.20
CA ALA A 7 -0.43 -7.41 12.26
C ALA A 7 0.89 -6.89 12.86
N ARG A 8 1.98 -7.60 12.57
CA ARG A 8 3.36 -7.16 12.89
C ARG A 8 4.12 -6.68 11.66
N LYS A 9 3.73 -7.19 10.49
CA LYS A 9 4.38 -6.94 9.22
C LYS A 9 3.36 -6.77 8.10
N VAL A 10 3.67 -5.87 7.17
CA VAL A 10 2.92 -5.69 5.92
C VAL A 10 3.84 -5.77 4.72
N TRP A 11 3.34 -6.41 3.66
CA TRP A 11 3.95 -6.40 2.33
C TRP A 11 3.14 -5.55 1.38
N ILE A 12 3.81 -4.68 0.64
CA ILE A 12 3.20 -3.78 -0.34
C ILE A 12 3.78 -4.12 -1.72
N GLU A 13 2.90 -4.48 -2.65
CA GLU A 13 3.23 -4.70 -4.04
C GLU A 13 2.55 -3.68 -4.93
N ALA A 14 3.23 -3.27 -6.00
CA ALA A 14 2.69 -2.41 -7.02
C ALA A 14 2.64 -3.17 -8.35
N HIS A 15 1.50 -3.05 -9.03
CA HIS A 15 1.19 -3.67 -10.31
C HIS A 15 0.66 -2.59 -11.28
N PRO A 16 1.45 -1.54 -11.60
CA PRO A 16 0.97 -0.35 -12.32
C PRO A 16 0.51 -0.62 -13.76
N LEU A 17 0.85 -1.79 -14.30
CA LEU A 17 0.47 -2.24 -15.65
C LEU A 17 -0.68 -3.25 -15.65
N ALA A 18 -1.30 -3.56 -14.50
CA ALA A 18 -2.41 -4.49 -14.44
C ALA A 18 -3.62 -3.90 -15.20
N PRO A 19 -4.05 -4.50 -16.34
CA PRO A 19 -5.04 -3.88 -17.22
C PRO A 19 -6.45 -3.85 -16.60
N ASP A 20 -6.78 -4.84 -15.76
CA ASP A 20 -8.07 -4.99 -15.08
C ASP A 20 -7.90 -5.38 -13.59
N GLY A 21 -6.71 -5.14 -13.05
CA GLY A 21 -6.28 -5.62 -11.74
C GLY A 21 -6.04 -4.51 -10.72
N ALA A 22 -5.74 -4.91 -9.49
CA ALA A 22 -5.37 -3.95 -8.44
C ALA A 22 -3.96 -3.43 -8.69
N GLU A 23 -3.81 -2.10 -8.78
CA GLU A 23 -2.53 -1.46 -9.07
C GLU A 23 -1.61 -1.43 -7.85
N VAL A 24 -2.17 -1.55 -6.64
CA VAL A 24 -1.40 -1.78 -5.41
C VAL A 24 -2.09 -2.85 -4.57
N VAL A 25 -1.32 -3.80 -4.06
CA VAL A 25 -1.80 -4.87 -3.18
C VAL A 25 -1.02 -4.81 -1.88
N VAL A 26 -1.75 -4.91 -0.76
CA VAL A 26 -1.15 -5.05 0.56
C VAL A 26 -1.54 -6.39 1.17
N LEU A 27 -0.56 -7.08 1.74
CA LEU A 27 -0.74 -8.26 2.57
C LEU A 27 -0.31 -7.93 3.99
N ALA A 28 -1.17 -8.18 4.98
CA ALA A 28 -0.81 -8.09 6.39
C ALA A 28 -0.80 -9.47 7.04
N GLU A 29 0.22 -9.77 7.86
CA GLU A 29 0.22 -10.97 8.70
C GLU A 29 -0.69 -10.79 9.91
N GLY A 30 -1.98 -11.08 9.76
CA GLY A 30 -2.97 -10.95 10.84
C GLY A 30 -4.01 -9.90 10.53
N GLU A 31 -4.48 -9.18 11.56
CA GLU A 31 -5.39 -8.05 11.37
C GLU A 31 -4.60 -6.84 10.88
N GLY A 32 -4.77 -6.50 9.60
CA GLY A 32 -4.07 -5.38 8.96
C GLY A 32 -4.39 -4.02 9.61
N PRO A 33 -3.55 -3.00 9.35
CA PRO A 33 -3.72 -1.69 9.96
C PRO A 33 -5.06 -1.06 9.56
N ALA A 34 -5.56 -0.17 10.43
CA ALA A 34 -6.77 0.60 10.15
C ALA A 34 -6.42 1.71 9.15
N TRP A 35 -6.42 1.36 7.86
CA TRP A 35 -6.06 2.30 6.80
C TRP A 35 -6.95 3.55 6.85
N ALA A 36 -6.34 4.71 7.04
CA ALA A 36 -7.04 6.00 6.97
C ALA A 36 -7.48 6.29 5.53
N LEU A 37 -8.66 5.80 5.15
CA LEU A 37 -9.18 5.83 3.79
C LEU A 37 -9.25 7.24 3.18
N GLU A 38 -9.43 8.28 4.00
CA GLU A 38 -9.45 9.68 3.53
C GLU A 38 -8.07 10.11 2.98
N GLY A 39 -6.98 9.76 3.68
CA GLY A 39 -5.62 10.05 3.22
C GLY A 39 -5.27 9.30 1.94
N LEU A 40 -5.74 8.06 1.83
CA LEU A 40 -5.53 7.22 0.64
C LEU A 40 -6.31 7.73 -0.57
N ARG A 41 -7.52 8.27 -0.38
CA ARG A 41 -8.27 8.95 -1.46
C ARG A 41 -7.49 10.16 -2.00
N LYS A 42 -6.92 11.00 -1.12
CA LYS A 42 -6.07 12.13 -1.54
C LYS A 42 -4.83 11.67 -2.33
N ALA A 43 -4.29 10.49 -2.00
CA ALA A 43 -3.19 9.88 -2.74
C ALA A 43 -3.60 9.26 -4.08
N GLY A 44 -4.90 9.15 -4.39
CA GLY A 44 -5.42 8.64 -5.65
C GLY A 44 -6.09 7.28 -5.61
N VAL A 45 -6.42 6.76 -4.43
CA VAL A 45 -7.18 5.51 -4.29
C VAL A 45 -8.67 5.80 -4.53
N ARG A 46 -9.25 5.19 -5.56
CA ARG A 46 -10.70 5.25 -5.84
C ARG A 46 -11.49 4.17 -5.10
N GLY A 47 -10.85 3.07 -4.72
CA GLY A 47 -11.53 1.96 -4.05
C GLY A 47 -10.58 0.98 -3.38
N VAL A 48 -11.09 0.25 -2.40
CA VAL A 48 -10.37 -0.82 -1.71
C VAL A 48 -11.21 -2.09 -1.76
N ARG A 49 -10.61 -3.21 -2.17
CA ARG A 49 -11.28 -4.51 -2.26
C ARG A 49 -10.56 -5.55 -1.41
N PRO A 50 -11.25 -6.25 -0.48
CA PRO A 50 -10.66 -7.41 0.20
C PRO A 50 -10.47 -8.56 -0.79
N LEU A 51 -9.27 -9.16 -0.78
CA LEU A 51 -8.94 -10.35 -1.59
C LEU A 51 -8.92 -11.64 -0.76
N GLY A 52 -9.18 -11.55 0.56
CA GLY A 52 -9.11 -12.67 1.50
C GLY A 52 -7.67 -12.98 1.95
N GLY A 53 -7.56 -13.65 3.11
CA GLY A 53 -6.27 -14.02 3.70
C GLY A 53 -5.39 -12.82 4.09
N GLY A 54 -5.99 -11.75 4.62
CA GLY A 54 -5.25 -10.54 5.03
C GLY A 54 -4.81 -9.63 3.88
N ARG A 55 -5.28 -9.90 2.65
CA ARG A 55 -4.94 -9.11 1.46
C ARG A 55 -5.99 -8.06 1.11
N LEU A 56 -5.50 -6.87 0.76
CA LEU A 56 -6.29 -5.74 0.30
C LEU A 56 -5.75 -5.24 -1.04
N ALA A 57 -6.65 -5.08 -2.00
CA ALA A 57 -6.39 -4.46 -3.29
C ALA A 57 -6.80 -2.98 -3.23
N PHE A 58 -5.88 -2.10 -3.58
CA PHE A 58 -6.12 -0.67 -3.74
C PHE A 58 -6.24 -0.36 -5.22
N LEU A 59 -7.41 0.15 -5.61
CA LEU A 59 -7.73 0.57 -6.96
C LEU A 59 -7.43 2.06 -7.11
N LEU A 60 -6.75 2.43 -8.20
CA LEU A 60 -6.32 3.81 -8.40
C LEU A 60 -7.21 4.56 -9.41
N GLU A 61 -7.31 5.88 -9.22
CA GLU A 61 -7.91 6.80 -10.21
C GLU A 61 -7.01 6.96 -11.44
N ASP A 62 -5.69 6.95 -11.23
CA ASP A 62 -4.66 7.03 -12.26
C ASP A 62 -3.50 6.14 -11.81
N ARG A 63 -3.13 5.16 -12.65
CA ARG A 63 -2.02 4.23 -12.42
C ARG A 63 -0.69 4.93 -12.11
N ARG A 64 -0.47 6.15 -12.61
CA ARG A 64 0.72 6.97 -12.32
C ARG A 64 0.82 7.39 -10.86
N LYS A 65 -0.25 7.22 -10.07
CA LYS A 65 -0.28 7.50 -8.63
C LYS A 65 0.20 6.31 -7.79
N ALA A 66 0.56 5.16 -8.38
CA ALA A 66 1.00 3.97 -7.66
C ALA A 66 2.10 4.27 -6.63
N GLY A 67 3.16 4.99 -7.02
CA GLY A 67 4.22 5.41 -6.08
C GLY A 67 3.74 6.23 -4.88
N LEU A 68 2.80 7.16 -5.07
CA LEU A 68 2.23 7.93 -3.95
C LEU A 68 1.44 7.06 -2.99
N VAL A 69 0.64 6.14 -3.54
CA VAL A 69 -0.19 5.25 -2.74
C VAL A 69 0.68 4.27 -1.96
N VAL A 70 1.71 3.70 -2.59
CA VAL A 70 2.72 2.87 -1.91
C VAL A 70 3.36 3.63 -0.75
N MET A 71 3.81 4.87 -0.97
CA MET A 71 4.39 5.69 0.10
C MET A 71 3.40 5.97 1.23
N ALA A 72 2.16 6.35 0.89
CA ALA A 72 1.13 6.65 1.89
C ALA A 72 0.79 5.41 2.75
N LEU A 73 0.71 4.24 2.13
CA LEU A 73 0.49 2.97 2.82
C LEU A 73 1.68 2.59 3.71
N ALA A 74 2.91 2.75 3.22
CA ALA A 74 4.11 2.49 4.02
C ALA A 74 4.18 3.42 5.25
N ILE A 75 3.93 4.72 5.07
CA ILE A 75 3.90 5.70 6.18
C ILE A 75 2.81 5.35 7.19
N ALA A 76 1.61 4.99 6.72
CA ALA A 76 0.51 4.60 7.60
C ALA A 76 0.88 3.36 8.43
N ALA A 77 1.46 2.33 7.80
CA ALA A 77 1.89 1.12 8.47
C ALA A 77 3.02 1.39 9.51
N LEU A 78 4.02 2.19 9.14
CA LEU A 78 5.12 2.56 10.06
C LEU A 78 4.61 3.34 11.27
N ARG A 79 3.61 4.23 11.10
CA ARG A 79 2.99 4.96 12.22
C ARG A 79 2.25 4.05 13.20
N GLU A 80 1.77 2.91 12.73
CA GLU A 80 1.16 1.88 13.58
C GLU A 80 2.18 0.92 14.22
N GLY A 81 3.48 1.14 13.98
CA GLY A 81 4.57 0.30 14.51
C GLY A 81 4.76 -1.01 13.74
N LEU A 82 4.30 -1.07 12.49
CA LEU A 82 4.43 -2.26 11.65
C LEU A 82 5.75 -2.27 10.88
N GLU A 83 6.33 -3.45 10.71
CA GLU A 83 7.39 -3.66 9.72
C GLU A 83 6.82 -3.59 8.30
N VAL A 84 7.53 -2.93 7.39
CA VAL A 84 7.09 -2.73 6.00
C VAL A 84 8.10 -3.33 5.05
N GLU A 85 7.64 -4.24 4.19
CA GLU A 85 8.38 -4.70 3.03
C GLU A 85 7.67 -4.28 1.74
N ALA A 86 8.39 -3.60 0.86
CA ALA A 86 7.89 -3.25 -0.47
C ALA A 86 8.52 -4.17 -1.52
N GLY A 87 7.71 -4.66 -2.47
CA GLY A 87 8.19 -5.36 -3.67
C GLY A 87 9.02 -4.45 -4.58
N LEU A 88 9.74 -5.03 -5.54
CA LEU A 88 10.69 -4.29 -6.40
C LEU A 88 10.04 -3.10 -7.12
N LEU A 89 8.95 -3.33 -7.85
CA LEU A 89 8.23 -2.28 -8.56
C LEU A 89 7.66 -1.21 -7.63
N ALA A 90 7.18 -1.62 -6.44
CA ALA A 90 6.71 -0.67 -5.43
C ALA A 90 7.85 0.25 -4.96
N ARG A 91 9.07 -0.27 -4.81
CA ARG A 91 10.26 0.53 -4.46
C ARG A 91 10.69 1.45 -5.60
N GLU A 92 10.63 0.99 -6.85
CA GLU A 92 10.98 1.81 -8.01
C GLU A 92 10.02 2.99 -8.16
N GLU A 93 8.72 2.75 -8.01
CA GLU A 93 7.67 3.78 -8.05
C GLU A 93 7.84 4.86 -6.96
N THR A 94 8.38 4.52 -5.77
CA THR A 94 8.65 5.52 -4.73
C THR A 94 9.94 6.30 -4.97
N ARG A 95 10.95 5.69 -5.61
CA ARG A 95 12.23 6.35 -5.96
C ARG A 95 12.08 7.41 -7.04
N VAL A 96 11.17 7.22 -7.99
CA VAL A 96 10.91 8.18 -9.08
C VAL A 96 10.35 9.52 -8.59
N ARG A 97 9.91 9.62 -7.32
CA ARG A 97 9.28 10.84 -6.76
C ARG A 97 10.07 11.54 -5.66
N LEU A 98 11.18 10.99 -5.20
CA LEU A 98 12.08 11.78 -4.36
C LEU A 98 12.82 12.73 -5.30
N PRO A 99 12.71 14.07 -5.15
CA PRO A 99 13.63 14.94 -5.85
C PRO A 99 15.03 14.47 -5.47
N GLU A 100 15.86 14.16 -6.47
CA GLU A 100 17.27 13.89 -6.25
C GLU A 100 17.78 14.98 -5.31
N GLU A 101 18.27 14.59 -4.13
CA GLU A 101 19.08 15.48 -3.31
C GLU A 101 20.20 15.93 -4.24
N ARG A 102 20.12 17.19 -4.69
CA ARG A 102 21.14 17.77 -5.54
C ARG A 102 22.48 17.71 -4.77
N PRO A 103 23.59 17.41 -5.47
CA PRO A 103 24.90 17.28 -4.86
C PRO A 103 25.35 18.55 -4.13
#